data_AF-A0A3R5X4N4-F1
#
_entry.id   AF-A0A3R5X4N4-F1
#
_cell.length_a   1.000
_cell.length_b   1.000
_cell.length_c   1.000
_cell.angle_alpha   90.00
_cell.angle_beta   90.00
_cell.angle_gamma   90.00
#
_symmetry.space_group_name_H-M   'P 1'
#
loop_
_entity.id
_entity.type
_entity.pdbx_description
1 polymer ?
#
loop_
_entity_poly.entity_id
_entity_poly.type
_entity_poly.pdbx_seq_one_letter_code
_entity_poly.pdbx_strand_id
1 'polypeptide(L)'
;MFEQSGAEHLIKTTTAKIEQPDYQLKAQALTEEKDLYEISAANAGFLGNVKTVKFAVWSEPNGQNDIQWYNAERDATGVWKAKVDINKHDVSGKYNVHGYVQFDDGVEKFLGSQIFDGVRVYKIMGTAEATAEKMILYFKAAKKEYPSEALGKGGAPTIEEFCKIVESEALAEGVKAEVVFAQAMVETGWFKFGGDVKIEQFNFCGLGATGNGAAGNSFPDVRTGIRAQVQHLKCYASDQPLNQECVDPRWWNGLRNKATSVQALSGKWAADKNYGNKLMAVIDAIK
;
A
#
# COMPACT_ATOMS: atom_id res chain seq x y z
N MET A 1 -5.67 46.83 61.56
CA MET A 1 -4.69 47.82 62.04
C MET A 1 -3.87 48.18 60.81
N PHE A 2 -4.10 49.36 60.22
CA PHE A 2 -3.49 49.75 58.94
C PHE A 2 -2.18 50.49 59.22
N GLU A 3 -1.07 50.01 58.64
CA GLU A 3 0.17 50.78 58.54
C GLU A 3 0.11 51.72 57.33
N GLN A 4 0.49 52.98 57.56
CA GLN A 4 0.52 54.07 56.59
C GLN A 4 1.87 54.13 55.86
N SER A 5 2.36 52.98 55.40
CA SER A 5 3.49 52.92 54.46
C SER A 5 2.97 52.29 53.17
N GLY A 6 3.22 52.91 52.01
CA GLY A 6 2.78 52.41 50.71
C GLY A 6 3.46 51.11 50.26
N ALA A 7 3.70 50.18 51.19
CA ALA A 7 4.27 48.88 50.94
C ALA A 7 3.16 47.89 50.58
N GLU A 8 3.17 47.40 49.34
CA GLU A 8 2.32 46.29 48.94
C GLU A 8 2.88 44.99 49.53
N HIS A 9 2.09 44.34 50.39
CA HIS A 9 2.40 43.02 50.92
C HIS A 9 1.60 41.96 50.16
N LEU A 10 2.31 41.08 49.46
CA LEU A 10 1.75 39.90 48.81
C LEU A 10 1.16 38.96 49.86
N ILE A 11 -0.17 38.92 49.99
CA ILE A 11 -0.86 38.16 51.05
C ILE A 11 -0.82 36.64 50.80
N LYS A 12 -0.87 36.21 49.54
CA LYS A 12 -0.73 34.79 49.14
C LYS A 12 -0.58 34.69 47.62
N THR A 13 0.32 33.83 47.14
CA THR A 13 0.29 33.35 45.75
C THR A 13 -0.24 31.93 45.75
N THR A 14 -1.25 31.65 44.94
CA THR A 14 -1.71 30.29 44.64
C THR A 14 -1.28 29.97 43.22
N THR A 15 -0.50 28.91 43.05
CA THR A 15 -0.22 28.32 41.74
C THR A 15 -1.13 27.11 41.58
N ALA A 16 -2.03 27.14 40.61
CA ALA A 16 -2.74 25.94 40.16
C ALA A 16 -1.92 25.30 39.02
N LYS A 17 -1.56 24.03 39.15
CA LYS A 17 -1.14 23.24 37.99
C LYS A 17 -2.38 22.99 37.15
N ILE A 18 -2.51 23.69 36.04
CA ILE A 18 -3.46 23.31 34.99
C ILE A 18 -2.79 22.17 34.24
N GLU A 19 -3.20 20.94 34.54
CA GLU A 19 -2.88 19.82 33.66
C GLU A 19 -3.62 20.05 32.34
N GLN A 20 -2.90 19.90 31.22
CA GLN A 20 -3.54 20.00 29.92
C GLN A 20 -4.61 18.90 29.83
N PRO A 21 -5.78 19.18 29.23
CA PRO A 21 -6.73 18.13 28.92
C PRO A 21 -6.02 17.00 28.20
N ASP A 22 -6.26 15.76 28.61
CA ASP A 22 -5.88 14.59 27.83
C ASP A 22 -6.71 14.62 26.54
N TYR A 23 -6.12 15.19 25.48
CA TYR A 23 -6.71 15.24 24.16
C TYR A 23 -6.61 13.82 23.58
N GLN A 24 -7.61 13.00 23.86
CA GLN A 24 -7.63 11.59 23.47
C GLN A 24 -7.66 11.46 21.94
N LEU A 25 -6.48 11.44 21.33
CA LEU A 25 -6.32 11.11 19.92
C LEU A 25 -6.50 9.61 19.73
N LYS A 26 -7.43 9.23 18.87
CA LYS A 26 -7.70 7.82 18.55
C LYS A 26 -7.72 7.63 17.05
N ALA A 27 -7.25 6.46 16.63
CA ALA A 27 -7.35 5.97 15.27
C ALA A 27 -8.14 4.67 15.28
N GLN A 28 -9.19 4.58 14.47
CA GLN A 28 -10.02 3.38 14.35
C GLN A 28 -10.18 3.01 12.88
N ALA A 29 -9.89 1.76 12.54
CA ALA A 29 -10.14 1.25 11.19
C ALA A 29 -11.65 1.22 10.92
N LEU A 30 -12.06 1.73 9.75
CA LEU A 30 -13.43 1.70 9.27
C LEU A 30 -13.69 0.51 8.33
N THR A 31 -12.64 -0.14 7.84
CA THR A 31 -12.67 -1.31 6.96
C THR A 31 -11.86 -2.45 7.57
N GLU A 32 -12.21 -3.70 7.25
CA GLU A 32 -11.44 -4.88 7.67
C GLU A 32 -10.05 -4.91 7.04
N GLU A 33 -9.95 -4.37 5.82
CA GLU A 33 -8.71 -4.23 5.07
C GLU A 33 -7.77 -3.17 5.65
N LYS A 34 -8.22 -2.31 6.58
CA LYS A 34 -7.43 -1.25 7.20
C LYS A 34 -6.85 -0.24 6.19
N ASP A 35 -7.60 0.03 5.14
CA ASP A 35 -7.29 1.05 4.14
C ASP A 35 -8.03 2.37 4.36
N LEU A 36 -9.00 2.40 5.30
CA LEU A 36 -9.71 3.60 5.70
C LEU A 36 -9.79 3.69 7.22
N TYR A 37 -9.44 4.85 7.77
CA TYR A 37 -9.43 5.12 9.20
C TYR A 37 -10.27 6.35 9.55
N GLU A 38 -10.90 6.31 10.73
CA GLU A 38 -11.35 7.51 11.42
C GLU A 38 -10.30 7.91 12.44
N ILE A 39 -9.81 9.14 12.32
CA ILE A 39 -8.99 9.80 13.32
C ILE A 39 -9.87 10.75 14.11
N SER A 40 -9.83 10.67 15.43
CA SER A 40 -10.65 11.50 16.30
C SER A 40 -9.86 12.20 17.40
N ALA A 41 -10.31 13.40 17.77
CA ALA A 41 -9.81 14.16 18.92
C ALA A 41 -10.97 14.56 19.83
N ALA A 42 -11.03 13.99 21.02
CA ALA A 42 -11.94 14.44 22.07
C ALA A 42 -11.34 15.62 22.86
N ASN A 43 -12.17 16.33 23.62
CA ASN A 43 -11.75 17.37 24.58
C ASN A 43 -11.11 18.64 23.98
N ALA A 44 -10.90 18.71 22.66
CA ALA A 44 -10.35 19.91 22.00
C ALA A 44 -11.22 21.16 22.24
N GLY A 45 -12.54 20.99 22.35
CA GLY A 45 -13.48 22.08 22.61
C GLY A 45 -13.31 22.79 23.96
N PHE A 46 -12.63 22.18 24.95
CA PHE A 46 -12.34 22.83 26.23
C PHE A 46 -11.36 24.00 26.12
N LEU A 47 -10.68 24.14 24.98
CA LEU A 47 -9.74 25.23 24.75
C LEU A 47 -10.42 26.58 24.47
N GLY A 48 -11.71 26.58 24.10
CA GLY A 48 -12.44 27.78 23.67
C GLY A 48 -11.97 28.32 22.31
N ASN A 49 -12.83 29.06 21.61
CA ASN A 49 -12.52 29.73 20.33
C ASN A 49 -11.87 28.83 19.26
N VAL A 50 -12.22 27.54 19.26
CA VAL A 50 -11.69 26.57 18.31
C VAL A 50 -12.39 26.74 16.98
N LYS A 51 -11.62 27.15 15.96
CA LYS A 51 -12.08 27.27 14.59
C LYS A 51 -12.14 25.91 13.90
N THR A 52 -11.08 25.11 14.01
CA THR A 52 -11.00 23.77 13.42
C THR A 52 -9.94 22.90 14.10
N VAL A 53 -10.02 21.60 13.89
CA VAL A 53 -8.97 20.63 14.20
C VAL A 53 -8.46 20.04 12.89
N LYS A 54 -7.14 19.88 12.78
CA LYS A 54 -6.47 19.26 11.64
C LYS A 54 -5.62 18.09 12.10
N PHE A 55 -5.54 17.07 11.26
CA PHE A 55 -4.63 15.94 11.45
C PHE A 55 -3.60 15.91 10.33
N ALA A 56 -2.33 15.95 10.70
CA ALA A 56 -1.20 15.67 9.83
C ALA A 56 -0.90 14.17 9.90
N VAL A 57 -0.99 13.46 8.78
CA VAL A 57 -0.78 12.01 8.72
C VAL A 57 0.28 11.67 7.69
N TRP A 58 1.21 10.77 8.02
CA TRP A 58 2.26 10.29 7.11
C TRP A 58 2.66 8.86 7.43
N SER A 59 3.25 8.16 6.46
CA SER A 59 3.69 6.77 6.60
C SER A 59 5.19 6.64 6.90
N GLU A 60 5.58 5.57 7.59
CA GLU A 60 6.98 5.17 7.80
C GLU A 60 7.45 4.22 6.68
N PRO A 61 8.73 4.25 6.25
CA PRO A 61 9.89 4.74 7.00
C PRO A 61 10.46 6.10 6.57
N ASN A 62 9.89 6.74 5.56
CA ASN A 62 10.52 7.90 4.90
C ASN A 62 10.19 9.24 5.58
N GLY A 63 9.68 9.20 6.82
CA GLY A 63 9.26 10.38 7.56
C GLY A 63 8.06 11.08 6.89
N GLN A 64 7.99 12.41 6.99
CA GLN A 64 6.85 13.20 6.48
C GLN A 64 6.85 13.41 4.96
N ASN A 65 7.49 12.53 4.17
CA ASN A 65 7.60 12.70 2.72
C ASN A 65 6.24 12.60 2.01
N ASP A 66 5.28 11.89 2.61
CA ASP A 66 3.92 11.69 2.09
C ASP A 66 2.85 12.33 2.99
N ILE A 67 3.23 13.35 3.77
CA ILE A 67 2.31 13.99 4.72
C ILE A 67 1.07 14.55 4.04
N GLN A 68 -0.10 14.15 4.53
CA GLN A 68 -1.40 14.67 4.11
C GLN A 68 -2.09 15.34 5.30
N TRP A 69 -2.71 16.48 5.05
CA TRP A 69 -3.47 17.23 6.05
C TRP A 69 -4.96 17.00 5.87
N TYR A 70 -5.60 16.55 6.93
CA TYR A 70 -7.03 16.25 6.98
C TYR A 70 -7.72 17.24 7.90
N ASN A 71 -8.65 18.02 7.36
CA ASN A 71 -9.53 18.86 8.18
C ASN A 71 -10.56 17.97 8.86
N ALA A 72 -10.76 18.16 10.16
CA ALA A 72 -11.74 17.43 10.94
C ALA A 72 -13.09 18.15 10.95
N GLU A 73 -14.14 17.36 11.00
CA GLU A 73 -15.51 17.81 11.23
C GLU A 73 -15.88 17.55 12.69
N ARG A 74 -16.61 18.49 13.31
CA ARG A 74 -17.04 18.38 14.69
C ARG A 74 -18.43 17.73 14.75
N ASP A 75 -18.54 16.63 15.49
CA ASP A 75 -19.83 15.97 15.71
C ASP A 75 -20.65 16.65 16.83
N ALA A 76 -21.90 16.21 17.01
CA ALA A 76 -22.81 16.75 18.00
C ALA A 76 -22.35 16.56 19.46
N THR A 77 -21.45 15.59 19.72
CA THR A 77 -20.86 15.36 21.04
C THR A 77 -19.62 16.23 21.28
N GLY A 78 -19.18 16.98 20.27
CA GLY A 78 -18.04 17.87 20.33
C GLY A 78 -16.71 17.20 20.00
N VAL A 79 -16.72 15.96 19.53
CA VAL A 79 -15.53 15.24 19.07
C VAL A 79 -15.23 15.63 17.63
N TRP A 80 -13.97 15.91 17.34
CA TRP A 80 -13.51 16.23 15.98
C TRP A 80 -13.03 14.96 15.29
N LYS A 81 -13.50 14.72 14.07
CA LYS A 81 -13.23 13.49 13.31
C LYS A 81 -12.80 13.78 11.89
N ALA A 82 -11.86 13.01 11.37
CA ALA A 82 -11.52 13.01 9.95
C ALA A 82 -11.38 11.58 9.44
N LYS A 83 -11.76 11.38 8.18
CA LYS A 83 -11.51 10.12 7.46
C LYS A 83 -10.17 10.20 6.74
N VAL A 84 -9.31 9.22 6.99
CA VAL A 84 -7.99 9.08 6.40
C VAL A 84 -8.00 7.85 5.50
N ASP A 85 -7.78 8.10 4.20
CA ASP A 85 -7.67 7.05 3.19
C ASP A 85 -6.18 6.71 3.01
N ILE A 86 -5.81 5.51 3.44
CA ILE A 86 -4.44 5.00 3.45
C ILE A 86 -3.90 4.86 2.02
N ASN A 87 -4.76 4.75 1.02
CA ASN A 87 -4.33 4.68 -0.38
C ASN A 87 -3.78 6.00 -0.92
N LYS A 88 -3.93 7.11 -0.17
CA LYS A 88 -3.34 8.42 -0.49
C LYS A 88 -1.92 8.60 0.05
N HIS A 89 -1.36 7.54 0.62
CA HIS A 89 -0.03 7.50 1.22
C HIS A 89 0.83 6.44 0.54
N ASP A 90 2.15 6.52 0.75
CA ASP A 90 3.10 5.80 -0.09
C ASP A 90 3.15 4.29 0.22
N VAL A 91 3.19 3.92 1.50
CA VAL A 91 3.49 2.53 1.92
C VAL A 91 2.56 2.00 3.00
N SER A 92 2.29 0.69 2.98
CA SER A 92 1.65 0.00 4.10
C SER A 92 2.61 -0.06 5.30
N GLY A 93 2.07 -0.07 6.52
CA GLY A 93 2.86 -0.14 7.74
C GLY A 93 2.38 0.84 8.80
N LYS A 94 3.31 1.49 9.48
CA LYS A 94 2.99 2.44 10.54
C LYS A 94 2.69 3.82 9.95
N TYR A 95 1.65 4.44 10.50
CA TYR A 95 1.21 5.78 10.19
C TYR A 95 1.27 6.62 11.44
N ASN A 96 1.93 7.76 11.34
CA ASN A 96 1.96 8.76 12.40
C ASN A 96 0.83 9.75 12.17
N VAL A 97 0.22 10.21 13.26
CA VAL A 97 -0.82 11.23 13.27
C VAL A 97 -0.41 12.30 14.26
N HIS A 98 -0.36 13.54 13.82
CA HIS A 98 -0.26 14.71 14.69
C HIS A 98 -1.57 15.49 14.64
N GLY A 99 -2.18 15.72 15.80
CA GLY A 99 -3.39 16.54 15.94
C GLY A 99 -3.04 18.00 16.28
N TYR A 100 -3.67 18.93 15.57
CA TYR A 100 -3.54 20.36 15.82
C TYR A 100 -4.93 20.99 15.91
N VAL A 101 -5.10 21.91 16.87
CA VAL A 101 -6.22 22.84 16.85
C VAL A 101 -5.77 24.15 16.23
N GLN A 102 -6.66 24.78 15.47
CA GLN A 102 -6.52 26.15 15.00
C GLN A 102 -7.63 26.99 15.66
N PHE A 103 -7.24 28.10 16.28
CA PHE A 103 -8.15 29.05 16.91
C PHE A 103 -8.66 30.10 15.90
N ASP A 104 -9.68 30.86 16.29
CA ASP A 104 -10.26 31.92 15.45
C ASP A 104 -9.26 33.02 15.06
N ASP A 105 -8.28 33.29 15.92
CA ASP A 105 -7.18 34.24 15.69
C ASP A 105 -6.05 33.67 14.79
N GLY A 106 -6.18 32.41 14.36
CA GLY A 106 -5.21 31.72 13.51
C GLY A 106 -4.06 31.06 14.25
N VAL A 107 -3.97 31.17 15.57
CA VAL A 107 -2.96 30.46 16.36
C VAL A 107 -3.23 28.96 16.31
N GLU A 108 -2.17 28.17 16.19
CA GLU A 108 -2.25 26.71 16.22
C GLU A 108 -1.65 26.13 17.50
N LYS A 109 -2.29 25.10 18.06
CA LYS A 109 -1.79 24.37 19.22
C LYS A 109 -1.78 22.87 18.94
N PHE A 110 -0.66 22.23 19.25
CA PHE A 110 -0.52 20.78 19.19
C PHE A 110 -1.38 20.10 20.26
N LEU A 111 -2.18 19.11 19.84
CA LEU A 111 -3.06 18.32 20.70
C LEU A 111 -2.38 17.02 21.15
N GLY A 112 -1.50 16.46 20.32
CA GLY A 112 -0.82 15.20 20.61
C GLY A 112 -0.48 14.41 19.35
N SER A 113 0.09 13.23 19.56
CA SER A 113 0.43 12.28 18.50
C SER A 113 -0.21 10.91 18.74
N GLN A 114 -0.49 10.19 17.66
CA GLN A 114 -0.91 8.79 17.69
C GLN A 114 -0.23 8.02 16.55
N ILE A 115 -0.04 6.71 16.74
CA ILE A 115 0.43 5.80 15.69
C ILE A 115 -0.60 4.70 15.46
N PHE A 116 -0.81 4.30 14.22
CA PHE A 116 -1.62 3.13 13.87
C PHE A 116 -1.02 2.36 12.69
N ASP A 117 -1.41 1.11 12.51
CA ASP A 117 -0.97 0.28 11.37
C ASP A 117 -1.99 0.32 10.24
N GLY A 118 -1.63 0.88 9.09
CA GLY A 118 -2.44 0.95 7.87
C GLY A 118 -1.98 -0.06 6.81
N VAL A 119 -2.92 -0.54 6.00
CA VAL A 119 -2.63 -1.39 4.85
C VAL A 119 -3.18 -0.72 3.61
N ARG A 120 -2.30 -0.34 2.69
CA ARG A 120 -2.71 0.11 1.37
C ARG A 120 -3.38 -1.05 0.64
N VAL A 121 -4.39 -0.79 -0.17
CA VAL A 121 -5.13 -1.80 -0.93
C VAL A 121 -5.02 -1.48 -2.41
N TYR A 122 -4.10 -2.17 -3.07
CA TYR A 122 -3.96 -2.10 -4.52
C TYR A 122 -4.65 -3.29 -5.17
N LYS A 123 -5.78 -3.06 -5.83
CA LYS A 123 -6.57 -4.14 -6.46
C LYS A 123 -5.78 -4.76 -7.60
N ILE A 124 -5.86 -6.10 -7.71
CA ILE A 124 -5.19 -6.86 -8.79
C ILE A 124 -6.00 -6.77 -10.09
N MET A 125 -7.33 -6.81 -9.97
CA MET A 125 -8.26 -6.63 -11.09
C MET A 125 -8.53 -5.15 -11.36
N GLY A 126 -8.84 -4.83 -12.60
CA GLY A 126 -9.26 -3.50 -13.05
C GLY A 126 -8.37 -2.91 -14.15
N THR A 127 -8.58 -1.64 -14.45
CA THR A 127 -7.80 -0.93 -15.49
C THR A 127 -6.37 -0.72 -15.01
N ALA A 128 -5.39 -1.13 -15.82
CA ALA A 128 -3.97 -0.88 -15.58
C ALA A 128 -3.69 0.63 -15.46
N GLU A 129 -2.85 1.01 -14.50
CA GLU A 129 -2.41 2.40 -14.33
C GLU A 129 -1.07 2.67 -15.04
N ALA A 130 -0.39 1.62 -15.51
CA ALA A 130 0.82 1.72 -16.30
C ALA A 130 0.69 1.01 -17.64
N THR A 131 1.44 1.52 -18.63
CA THR A 131 1.54 0.95 -19.98
C THR A 131 2.78 0.07 -20.11
N ALA A 132 2.86 -0.72 -21.18
CA ALA A 132 4.07 -1.42 -21.57
C ALA A 132 5.30 -0.51 -21.61
N GLU A 133 5.14 0.72 -22.14
CA GLU A 133 6.23 1.70 -22.21
C GLU A 133 6.81 2.06 -20.84
N LYS A 134 5.96 2.32 -19.83
CA LYS A 134 6.41 2.61 -18.47
C LYS A 134 7.17 1.43 -17.86
N MET A 135 6.67 0.20 -18.06
CA MET A 135 7.35 -1.01 -17.59
C MET A 135 8.73 -1.21 -18.27
N ILE A 136 8.82 -0.93 -19.57
CA ILE A 136 10.08 -0.97 -20.34
C ILE A 136 11.08 0.06 -19.79
N LEU A 137 10.65 1.32 -19.61
CA LEU A 137 11.49 2.40 -19.09
C LEU A 137 12.01 2.07 -17.70
N TYR A 138 11.14 1.58 -16.82
CA TYR A 138 11.51 1.16 -15.48
C TYR A 138 12.54 0.01 -15.49
N PHE A 139 12.34 -1.03 -16.31
CA PHE A 139 13.31 -2.13 -16.43
C PHE A 139 14.68 -1.62 -16.91
N LYS A 140 14.72 -0.76 -17.93
CA LYS A 140 15.95 -0.17 -18.46
C LYS A 140 16.65 0.68 -17.41
N ALA A 141 15.91 1.48 -16.64
CA ALA A 141 16.46 2.29 -15.55
C ALA A 141 17.05 1.43 -14.42
N ALA A 142 16.50 0.22 -14.19
CA ALA A 142 17.03 -0.73 -13.22
C ALA A 142 18.39 -1.34 -13.62
N LYS A 143 18.85 -1.11 -14.86
CA LYS A 143 20.12 -1.59 -15.43
C LYS A 143 20.34 -3.09 -15.23
N LYS A 144 19.25 -3.87 -15.32
CA LYS A 144 19.30 -5.33 -15.30
C LYS A 144 19.53 -5.85 -16.71
N GLU A 145 20.24 -6.97 -16.80
CA GLU A 145 20.46 -7.66 -18.07
C GLU A 145 19.17 -8.38 -18.48
N TYR A 146 18.77 -8.22 -19.74
CA TYR A 146 17.66 -8.97 -20.32
C TYR A 146 18.19 -10.24 -21.00
N PRO A 147 17.74 -11.45 -20.61
CA PRO A 147 18.23 -12.71 -21.16
C PRO A 147 17.63 -13.01 -22.54
N SER A 148 18.08 -12.25 -23.53
CA SER A 148 17.55 -12.21 -24.89
C SER A 148 17.58 -13.57 -25.59
N GLU A 149 18.64 -14.37 -25.38
CA GLU A 149 18.74 -15.70 -25.99
C GLU A 149 17.69 -16.67 -25.43
N ALA A 150 17.58 -16.76 -24.10
CA ALA A 150 16.71 -17.72 -23.44
C ALA A 150 15.23 -17.36 -23.67
N LEU A 151 14.85 -16.10 -23.46
CA LEU A 151 13.45 -15.66 -23.65
C LEU A 151 13.10 -15.49 -25.14
N GLY A 152 14.10 -15.24 -26.00
CA GLY A 152 13.93 -15.26 -27.45
C GLY A 152 13.48 -16.61 -27.99
N LYS A 153 13.95 -17.74 -27.41
CA LYS A 153 13.47 -19.08 -27.75
C LYS A 153 11.97 -19.26 -27.46
N GLY A 154 11.43 -18.54 -26.49
CA GLY A 154 10.00 -18.50 -26.17
C GLY A 154 9.24 -17.32 -26.78
N GLY A 155 9.80 -16.64 -27.78
CA GLY A 155 9.10 -15.59 -28.53
C GLY A 155 9.16 -14.18 -27.93
N ALA A 156 9.99 -13.93 -26.91
CA ALA A 156 10.23 -12.59 -26.37
C ALA A 156 11.75 -12.27 -26.35
N PRO A 157 12.35 -11.91 -27.49
CA PRO A 157 13.79 -11.65 -27.57
C PRO A 157 14.21 -10.33 -26.91
N THR A 158 13.26 -9.46 -26.57
CA THR A 158 13.53 -8.13 -25.99
C THR A 158 12.56 -7.81 -24.85
N ILE A 159 12.95 -6.87 -23.98
CA ILE A 159 12.07 -6.39 -22.91
C ILE A 159 10.81 -5.72 -23.48
N GLU A 160 10.93 -5.07 -24.65
CA GLU A 160 9.80 -4.49 -25.37
C GLU A 160 8.75 -5.54 -25.72
N GLU A 161 9.16 -6.67 -26.30
CA GLU A 161 8.24 -7.75 -26.64
C GLU A 161 7.65 -8.42 -25.38
N PHE A 162 8.46 -8.62 -24.34
CA PHE A 162 7.97 -9.14 -23.06
C PHE A 162 6.89 -8.24 -22.44
N CYS A 163 7.13 -6.93 -22.35
CA CYS A 163 6.17 -6.00 -21.76
C CYS A 163 4.88 -5.86 -22.59
N LYS A 164 4.96 -5.94 -23.92
CA LYS A 164 3.77 -6.01 -24.78
C LYS A 164 2.96 -7.28 -24.56
N ILE A 165 3.64 -8.43 -24.39
CA ILE A 165 2.99 -9.70 -24.03
C ILE A 165 2.25 -9.52 -22.69
N VAL A 166 2.93 -9.03 -21.66
CA VAL A 166 2.34 -8.76 -20.34
C VAL A 166 1.11 -7.88 -20.43
N GLU A 167 1.21 -6.74 -21.09
CA GLU A 167 0.08 -5.82 -21.26
C GLU A 167 -1.10 -6.49 -21.98
N SER A 168 -0.84 -7.18 -23.09
CA SER A 168 -1.89 -7.83 -23.88
C SER A 168 -2.62 -8.95 -23.12
N GLU A 169 -1.88 -9.82 -22.44
CA GLU A 169 -2.46 -10.95 -21.70
C GLU A 169 -3.20 -10.46 -20.44
N ALA A 170 -2.64 -9.47 -19.74
CA ALA A 170 -3.27 -8.88 -18.56
C ALA A 170 -4.59 -8.17 -18.92
N LEU A 171 -4.57 -7.35 -19.99
CA LEU A 171 -5.77 -6.67 -20.50
C LEU A 171 -6.88 -7.67 -20.88
N ALA A 172 -6.52 -8.76 -21.56
CA ALA A 172 -7.50 -9.76 -21.99
C ALA A 172 -8.29 -10.38 -20.82
N GLU A 173 -7.70 -10.45 -19.63
CA GLU A 173 -8.33 -11.01 -18.43
C GLU A 173 -8.82 -9.96 -17.42
N GLY A 174 -8.55 -8.68 -17.66
CA GLY A 174 -8.89 -7.58 -16.75
C GLY A 174 -7.99 -7.50 -15.51
N VAL A 175 -6.78 -8.05 -15.60
CA VAL A 175 -5.73 -7.94 -14.57
C VAL A 175 -4.86 -6.72 -14.88
N LYS A 176 -4.46 -5.97 -13.86
CA LYS A 176 -3.56 -4.83 -14.06
C LYS A 176 -2.17 -5.29 -14.50
N ALA A 177 -1.69 -4.80 -15.64
CA ALA A 177 -0.44 -5.24 -16.26
C ALA A 177 0.79 -5.01 -15.37
N GLU A 178 0.84 -3.88 -14.65
CA GLU A 178 1.92 -3.56 -13.72
C GLU A 178 2.01 -4.54 -12.54
N VAL A 179 0.90 -5.18 -12.15
CA VAL A 179 0.92 -6.22 -11.10
C VAL A 179 1.59 -7.49 -11.61
N VAL A 180 1.25 -7.90 -12.84
CA VAL A 180 1.84 -9.08 -13.50
C VAL A 180 3.34 -8.88 -13.69
N PHE A 181 3.74 -7.72 -14.20
CA PHE A 181 5.14 -7.36 -14.38
C PHE A 181 5.90 -7.31 -13.04
N ALA A 182 5.35 -6.62 -12.03
CA ALA A 182 5.97 -6.53 -10.72
C ALA A 182 6.19 -7.91 -10.10
N GLN A 183 5.16 -8.77 -10.17
CA GLN A 183 5.26 -10.15 -9.70
C GLN A 183 6.32 -10.92 -10.48
N ALA A 184 6.36 -10.82 -11.81
CA ALA A 184 7.38 -11.49 -12.61
C ALA A 184 8.81 -11.05 -12.23
N MET A 185 9.04 -9.76 -11.99
CA MET A 185 10.36 -9.26 -11.58
C MET A 185 10.75 -9.76 -10.19
N VAL A 186 9.82 -9.78 -9.23
CA VAL A 186 10.09 -10.21 -7.86
C VAL A 186 10.31 -11.72 -7.78
N GLU A 187 9.47 -12.52 -8.43
CA GLU A 187 9.52 -13.99 -8.39
C GLU A 187 10.77 -14.54 -9.08
N THR A 188 11.14 -13.97 -10.23
CA THR A 188 12.31 -14.44 -11.00
C THR A 188 13.62 -13.79 -10.55
N GLY A 189 13.58 -12.82 -9.63
CA GLY A 189 14.75 -12.02 -9.28
C GLY A 189 15.29 -11.24 -10.48
N TRP A 190 14.41 -10.61 -11.25
CA TRP A 190 14.71 -9.89 -12.50
C TRP A 190 15.28 -10.80 -13.59
N PHE A 191 14.53 -11.86 -13.92
CA PHE A 191 14.89 -12.90 -14.90
C PHE A 191 16.17 -13.69 -14.60
N LYS A 192 16.64 -13.68 -13.35
CA LYS A 192 17.80 -14.47 -12.93
C LYS A 192 17.46 -15.92 -12.61
N PHE A 193 16.22 -16.20 -12.20
CA PHE A 193 15.74 -17.55 -11.87
C PHE A 193 16.65 -18.25 -10.84
N GLY A 194 16.96 -17.58 -9.73
CA GLY A 194 17.91 -18.08 -8.71
C GLY A 194 17.37 -19.19 -7.79
N GLY A 195 16.20 -19.75 -8.09
CA GLY A 195 15.55 -20.80 -7.29
C GLY A 195 15.41 -22.11 -8.08
N ASP A 196 14.39 -22.90 -7.74
CA ASP A 196 14.15 -24.21 -8.38
C ASP A 196 13.60 -24.08 -9.82
N VAL A 197 12.91 -22.98 -10.12
CA VAL A 197 12.35 -22.69 -11.44
C VAL A 197 13.46 -22.16 -12.35
N LYS A 198 13.58 -22.73 -13.55
CA LYS A 198 14.54 -22.33 -14.58
C LYS A 198 13.91 -21.44 -15.64
N ILE A 199 14.74 -20.63 -16.30
CA ILE A 199 14.29 -19.66 -17.30
C ILE A 199 13.60 -20.31 -18.50
N GLU A 200 14.02 -21.51 -18.90
CA GLU A 200 13.45 -22.26 -20.03
C GLU A 200 12.04 -22.79 -19.74
N GLN A 201 11.59 -22.74 -18.48
CA GLN A 201 10.23 -23.13 -18.11
C GLN A 201 9.20 -22.04 -18.41
N PHE A 202 9.65 -20.81 -18.68
CA PHE A 202 8.80 -19.63 -18.87
C PHE A 202 7.76 -19.45 -17.75
N ASN A 203 8.09 -19.87 -16.53
CA ASN A 203 7.23 -19.79 -15.36
C ASN A 203 7.62 -18.58 -14.51
N PHE A 204 7.03 -17.42 -14.83
CA PHE A 204 7.43 -16.13 -14.26
C PHE A 204 6.87 -15.86 -12.86
N CYS A 205 5.97 -16.69 -12.35
CA CYS A 205 5.35 -16.49 -11.04
C CYS A 205 5.55 -17.65 -10.06
N GLY A 206 6.48 -18.56 -10.36
CA GLY A 206 6.79 -19.70 -9.50
C GLY A 206 5.64 -20.71 -9.39
N LEU A 207 4.76 -20.78 -10.40
CA LEU A 207 3.56 -21.59 -10.35
C LEU A 207 3.89 -23.06 -10.12
N GLY A 208 3.41 -23.60 -9.00
CA GLY A 208 3.60 -25.01 -8.63
C GLY A 208 4.98 -25.35 -8.08
N ALA A 209 5.89 -24.38 -7.95
CA ALA A 209 7.15 -24.59 -7.25
C ALA A 209 6.89 -24.60 -5.73
N THR A 210 7.46 -25.58 -5.02
CA THR A 210 7.29 -25.74 -3.56
C THR A 210 8.59 -25.60 -2.79
N GLY A 211 9.71 -25.33 -3.47
CA GLY A 211 11.04 -25.43 -2.88
C GLY A 211 11.59 -26.86 -2.89
N ASN A 212 12.86 -27.01 -2.49
CA ASN A 212 13.56 -28.28 -2.34
C ASN A 212 13.69 -29.11 -3.64
N GLY A 213 13.90 -28.44 -4.78
CA GLY A 213 14.14 -29.09 -6.08
C GLY A 213 12.87 -29.39 -6.88
N ALA A 214 11.69 -29.00 -6.39
CA ALA A 214 10.46 -29.07 -7.16
C ALA A 214 10.40 -27.89 -8.16
N ALA A 215 10.77 -28.16 -9.41
CA ALA A 215 10.92 -27.15 -10.47
C ALA A 215 9.63 -26.40 -10.86
N GLY A 216 8.46 -26.82 -10.36
CA GLY A 216 7.18 -26.23 -10.72
C GLY A 216 6.77 -26.50 -12.16
N ASN A 217 5.78 -25.75 -12.64
CA ASN A 217 5.22 -25.91 -13.98
C ASN A 217 6.13 -25.32 -15.06
N SER A 218 5.99 -25.83 -16.29
CA SER A 218 6.67 -25.32 -17.49
C SER A 218 5.66 -25.03 -18.58
N PHE A 219 5.93 -23.99 -19.36
CA PHE A 219 5.07 -23.52 -20.44
C PHE A 219 5.83 -23.58 -21.77
N PRO A 220 5.13 -23.70 -22.92
CA PRO A 220 5.78 -23.83 -24.22
C PRO A 220 6.50 -22.56 -24.69
N ASP A 221 6.03 -21.39 -24.26
CA ASP A 221 6.57 -20.08 -24.66
C ASP A 221 6.28 -19.01 -23.59
N VAL A 222 6.87 -17.83 -23.79
CA VAL A 222 6.76 -16.70 -22.85
C VAL A 222 5.31 -16.23 -22.73
N ARG A 223 4.56 -16.18 -23.84
CA ARG A 223 3.16 -15.73 -23.85
C ARG A 223 2.28 -16.65 -23.02
N THR A 224 2.44 -17.96 -23.16
CA THR A 224 1.66 -18.96 -22.42
C THR A 224 2.00 -18.92 -20.94
N GLY A 225 3.28 -18.74 -20.60
CA GLY A 225 3.71 -18.57 -19.21
C GLY A 225 3.14 -17.33 -18.54
N ILE A 226 3.15 -16.19 -19.23
CA ILE A 226 2.52 -14.96 -18.75
C ILE A 226 0.99 -15.10 -18.67
N ARG A 227 0.34 -15.76 -19.64
CA ARG A 227 -1.08 -16.04 -19.58
C ARG A 227 -1.42 -16.89 -18.34
N ALA A 228 -0.66 -17.94 -18.06
CA ALA A 228 -0.87 -18.76 -16.87
C ALA A 228 -0.73 -17.94 -15.57
N GLN A 229 0.26 -17.05 -15.51
CA GLN A 229 0.41 -16.11 -14.38
C GLN A 229 -0.82 -15.19 -14.24
N VAL A 230 -1.27 -14.57 -15.34
CA VAL A 230 -2.45 -13.69 -15.36
C VAL A 230 -3.69 -14.42 -14.89
N GLN A 231 -3.92 -15.63 -15.41
CA GLN A 231 -5.05 -16.47 -15.01
C GLN A 231 -4.97 -16.83 -13.53
N HIS A 232 -3.78 -17.17 -13.01
CA HIS A 232 -3.63 -17.49 -11.60
C HIS A 232 -3.92 -16.28 -10.70
N LEU A 233 -3.44 -15.08 -11.07
CA LEU A 233 -3.77 -13.83 -10.39
C LEU A 233 -5.28 -13.54 -10.42
N LYS A 234 -5.93 -13.70 -11.58
CA LYS A 234 -7.39 -13.54 -11.70
C LYS A 234 -8.15 -14.53 -10.83
N CYS A 235 -7.67 -15.77 -10.75
CA CYS A 235 -8.23 -16.81 -9.89
C CYS A 235 -8.18 -16.36 -8.42
N TYR A 236 -7.04 -15.88 -7.95
CA TYR A 236 -6.90 -15.38 -6.58
C TYR A 236 -7.75 -14.14 -6.30
N ALA A 237 -7.87 -13.24 -7.28
CA ALA A 237 -8.43 -11.91 -7.07
C ALA A 237 -9.92 -11.76 -7.40
N SER A 238 -10.54 -12.74 -8.06
CA SER A 238 -11.93 -12.67 -8.49
C SER A 238 -12.59 -14.04 -8.60
N ASP A 239 -13.91 -14.06 -8.67
CA ASP A 239 -14.73 -15.21 -9.04
C ASP A 239 -15.14 -15.22 -10.53
N GLN A 240 -14.70 -14.24 -11.31
CA GLN A 240 -15.06 -14.11 -12.71
C GLN A 240 -14.46 -15.26 -13.55
N PRO A 241 -15.18 -15.72 -14.59
CA PRO A 241 -14.66 -16.72 -15.51
C PRO A 241 -13.48 -16.16 -16.33
N LEU A 242 -12.67 -17.06 -16.91
CA LEU A 242 -11.65 -16.66 -17.88
C LEU A 242 -12.29 -16.14 -19.15
N ASN A 243 -11.61 -15.18 -19.78
CA ASN A 243 -11.96 -14.69 -21.10
C ASN A 243 -11.21 -15.44 -22.21
N GLN A 244 -10.07 -16.05 -21.89
CA GLN A 244 -9.27 -16.87 -22.78
C GLN A 244 -9.27 -18.35 -22.37
N GLU A 245 -8.74 -19.23 -23.23
CA GLU A 245 -8.52 -20.64 -22.92
C GLU A 245 -7.64 -20.80 -21.67
N CYS A 246 -8.04 -21.70 -20.78
CA CYS A 246 -7.32 -21.97 -19.54
C CYS A 246 -5.99 -22.66 -19.83
N VAL A 247 -4.89 -22.01 -19.46
CA VAL A 247 -3.53 -22.57 -19.50
C VAL A 247 -2.92 -22.66 -18.09
N ASP A 248 -3.54 -22.08 -17.07
CA ASP A 248 -3.17 -22.26 -15.66
C ASP A 248 -3.57 -23.68 -15.18
N PRO A 249 -2.61 -24.59 -14.95
CA PRO A 249 -2.88 -25.95 -14.49
C PRO A 249 -3.37 -26.01 -13.03
N ARG A 250 -3.32 -24.89 -12.31
CA ARG A 250 -3.81 -24.74 -10.94
C ARG A 250 -5.10 -23.93 -10.87
N TRP A 251 -5.74 -23.65 -12.01
CA TRP A 251 -7.03 -22.98 -12.04
C TRP A 251 -8.11 -23.85 -11.36
N TRP A 252 -8.56 -23.41 -10.20
CA TRP A 252 -9.52 -24.17 -9.38
C TRP A 252 -10.40 -23.25 -8.52
N ASN A 253 -11.68 -23.59 -8.38
CA ASN A 253 -12.66 -22.80 -7.62
C ASN A 253 -12.29 -22.59 -6.14
N GLY A 254 -11.46 -23.45 -5.54
CA GLY A 254 -11.00 -23.27 -4.17
C GLY A 254 -10.04 -22.09 -3.97
N LEU A 255 -9.47 -21.54 -5.05
CA LEU A 255 -8.54 -20.40 -5.00
C LEU A 255 -9.23 -19.04 -5.22
N ARG A 256 -10.55 -19.04 -5.47
CA ARG A 256 -11.31 -17.82 -5.74
C ARG A 256 -11.36 -16.86 -4.57
N ASN A 257 -11.20 -15.57 -4.87
CA ASN A 257 -11.27 -14.46 -3.92
C ASN A 257 -10.32 -14.60 -2.71
N LYS A 258 -9.25 -15.40 -2.83
CA LYS A 258 -8.28 -15.58 -1.74
C LYS A 258 -7.48 -14.30 -1.50
N ALA A 259 -7.16 -13.53 -2.54
CA ALA A 259 -6.44 -12.27 -2.42
C ALA A 259 -6.91 -11.28 -3.50
N THR A 260 -7.80 -10.35 -3.14
CA THR A 260 -8.36 -9.36 -4.08
C THR A 260 -7.44 -8.14 -4.30
N SER A 261 -6.34 -8.04 -3.55
CA SER A 261 -5.33 -6.99 -3.63
C SER A 261 -3.91 -7.55 -3.56
N VAL A 262 -2.95 -6.76 -4.05
CA VAL A 262 -1.52 -7.09 -4.04
C VAL A 262 -1.02 -7.36 -2.62
N GLN A 263 -1.45 -6.56 -1.66
CA GLN A 263 -1.10 -6.71 -0.25
C GLN A 263 -1.68 -8.00 0.33
N ALA A 264 -2.88 -8.42 -0.11
CA ALA A 264 -3.50 -9.66 0.33
C ALA A 264 -2.79 -10.92 -0.21
N LEU A 265 -1.89 -10.81 -1.20
CA LEU A 265 -1.06 -11.93 -1.65
C LEU A 265 -0.04 -12.36 -0.58
N SER A 266 0.36 -11.46 0.32
CA SER A 266 1.25 -11.79 1.44
C SER A 266 0.66 -12.89 2.34
N GLY A 267 1.41 -13.97 2.53
CA GLY A 267 1.00 -15.13 3.31
C GLY A 267 -0.06 -16.03 2.64
N LYS A 268 -0.54 -15.70 1.43
CA LYS A 268 -1.56 -16.48 0.71
C LYS A 268 -1.06 -17.02 -0.64
N TRP A 269 -0.33 -16.18 -1.38
CA TRP A 269 0.41 -16.58 -2.57
C TRP A 269 1.80 -17.07 -2.19
N ALA A 270 2.55 -16.21 -1.50
CA ALA A 270 3.86 -16.53 -0.94
C ALA A 270 3.77 -16.58 0.59
N ALA A 271 4.56 -17.45 1.23
CA ALA A 271 4.63 -17.51 2.70
C ALA A 271 5.16 -16.20 3.32
N ASP A 272 5.95 -15.44 2.56
CA ASP A 272 6.50 -14.15 2.95
C ASP A 272 5.39 -13.13 3.25
N LYS A 273 5.40 -12.61 4.49
CA LYS A 273 4.43 -11.60 4.96
C LYS A 273 4.68 -10.21 4.35
N ASN A 274 5.87 -9.97 3.81
CA ASN A 274 6.24 -8.71 3.16
C ASN A 274 6.11 -8.77 1.63
N TYR A 275 5.60 -9.87 1.07
CA TYR A 275 5.52 -10.10 -0.37
C TYR A 275 4.78 -8.99 -1.12
N GLY A 276 3.58 -8.63 -0.65
CA GLY A 276 2.79 -7.55 -1.25
C GLY A 276 3.52 -6.21 -1.26
N ASN A 277 4.29 -5.87 -0.23
CA ASN A 277 5.08 -4.63 -0.19
C ASN A 277 6.23 -4.65 -1.22
N LYS A 278 6.86 -5.81 -1.47
CA LYS A 278 7.86 -5.95 -2.54
C LYS A 278 7.26 -5.70 -3.91
N LEU A 279 6.03 -6.20 -4.16
CA LEU A 279 5.31 -5.93 -5.40
C LEU A 279 4.94 -4.46 -5.50
N MET A 280 4.41 -3.86 -4.43
CA MET A 280 4.06 -2.44 -4.41
C MET A 280 5.24 -1.53 -4.68
N ALA A 281 6.42 -1.82 -4.14
CA ALA A 281 7.63 -1.04 -4.42
C ALA A 281 7.97 -1.00 -5.93
N VAL A 282 7.72 -2.09 -6.66
CA VAL A 282 7.88 -2.12 -8.12
C VAL A 282 6.73 -1.38 -8.81
N ILE A 283 5.48 -1.62 -8.40
CA ILE A 283 4.29 -0.98 -8.96
C ILE A 283 4.36 0.55 -8.86
N ASP A 284 4.73 1.08 -7.69
CA ASP A 284 4.80 2.52 -7.44
C ASP A 284 5.93 3.19 -8.24
N ALA A 285 7.04 2.48 -8.48
CA ALA A 285 8.14 3.00 -9.28
C ALA A 285 7.87 2.99 -10.80
N ILE A 286 6.84 2.25 -11.24
CA ILE A 286 6.43 2.20 -12.65
C ILE A 286 5.44 3.31 -12.99
N LYS A 287 4.56 3.68 -12.06
CA LYS A 287 3.45 4.61 -12.30
C LYS A 287 3.91 6.06 -12.46
#